data_AF-A0A932V654-F1
#
_entry.id   AF-A0A932V654-F1
#
_cell.length_a   1.000
_cell.length_b   1.000
_cell.length_c   1.000
_cell.angle_alpha   90.00
_cell.angle_beta   90.00
_cell.angle_gamma   90.00
#
_symmetry.space_group_name_H-M   'P 1'
#
loop_
_entity.id
_entity.type
_entity.pdbx_description
1 polymer ?
#
loop_
_entity_poly.entity_id
_entity_poly.type
_entity_poly.pdbx_seq_one_letter_code
_entity_poly.pdbx_strand_id
1 'polypeptide(L)'
;MRKYHHYGIPTTEKRQDESLVEVGGFKFYSTPFEGNKWHIQWHRFPEGHGLPELVTQVPHIAFQVDDLDAEIKGCKILFGPYSPLKGYRVAMIEEQGVPIELVETSLTDEELALLEQEELGKSY
;
A
#
# COMPACT_ATOMS: atom_id res chain seq x y z
N MET A 1 2.65 -6.84 17.60
CA MET A 1 2.89 -8.10 16.82
C MET A 1 2.54 -7.82 15.37
N ARG A 2 3.32 -8.29 14.40
CA ARG A 2 3.04 -8.03 12.97
C ARG A 2 1.99 -9.02 12.44
N LYS A 3 0.92 -8.53 11.83
CA LYS A 3 -0.11 -9.34 11.16
C LYS A 3 0.00 -9.16 9.65
N TYR A 4 -0.16 -10.22 8.87
CA TYR A 4 -0.25 -10.10 7.41
C TYR A 4 -1.41 -9.17 7.05
N HIS A 5 -1.18 -8.24 6.12
CA HIS A 5 -2.18 -7.29 5.65
C HIS A 5 -2.50 -7.53 4.17
N HIS A 6 -1.52 -7.40 3.28
CA HIS A 6 -1.69 -7.67 1.84
C HIS A 6 -0.34 -8.03 1.17
N TYR A 7 -0.42 -8.48 -0.09
CA TYR A 7 0.74 -8.70 -0.95
C TYR A 7 0.62 -7.84 -2.22
N GLY A 8 1.51 -6.86 -2.36
CA GLY A 8 1.52 -5.92 -3.48
C GLY A 8 2.51 -6.34 -4.55
N ILE A 9 2.07 -6.32 -5.82
CA ILE A 9 2.84 -6.81 -6.96
C ILE A 9 2.89 -5.74 -8.06
N PRO A 10 4.09 -5.21 -8.38
CA PRO A 10 4.29 -4.40 -9.57
C PRO A 10 3.92 -5.15 -10.86
N THR A 11 3.27 -4.46 -11.78
CA THR A 11 2.92 -5.02 -13.10
C THR A 11 2.93 -3.94 -14.19
N THR A 12 3.20 -4.38 -15.42
CA THR A 12 3.00 -3.60 -16.64
C THR A 12 1.65 -3.88 -17.29
N GLU A 13 0.97 -4.95 -16.90
CA GLU A 13 -0.34 -5.34 -17.42
C GLU A 13 -1.44 -4.51 -16.75
N LYS A 14 -2.32 -3.91 -17.56
CA LYS A 14 -3.54 -3.28 -17.06
C LYS A 14 -4.51 -4.34 -16.53
N ARG A 15 -4.97 -4.18 -15.28
CA ARG A 15 -6.06 -4.98 -14.70
C ARG A 15 -7.42 -4.31 -14.98
N GLN A 16 -8.51 -5.10 -14.95
CA GLN A 16 -9.85 -4.59 -15.26
C GLN A 16 -10.45 -3.78 -14.11
N ASP A 17 -10.07 -4.13 -12.89
CA ASP A 17 -10.49 -3.60 -11.60
C ASP A 17 -9.48 -2.62 -10.99
N GLU A 18 -8.42 -2.24 -11.72
CA GLU A 18 -7.48 -1.23 -11.23
C GLU A 18 -8.09 0.18 -11.27
N SER A 19 -7.83 0.96 -10.23
CA SER A 19 -8.21 2.37 -10.16
C SER A 19 -6.99 3.24 -9.96
N LEU A 20 -6.99 4.46 -10.52
CA LEU A 20 -5.90 5.43 -10.34
C LEU A 20 -5.99 6.02 -8.93
N VAL A 21 -4.95 5.83 -8.14
CA VAL A 21 -4.76 6.40 -6.81
C VAL A 21 -3.77 7.56 -6.92
N GLU A 22 -4.17 8.73 -6.42
CA GLU A 22 -3.32 9.92 -6.32
C GLU A 22 -3.29 10.41 -4.86
N VAL A 23 -2.21 10.10 -4.14
CA VAL A 23 -2.12 10.39 -2.70
C VAL A 23 -0.68 10.64 -2.27
N GLY A 24 -0.46 11.59 -1.36
CA GLY A 24 0.89 11.88 -0.84
C GLY A 24 1.90 12.33 -1.90
N GLY A 25 1.45 12.83 -3.05
CA GLY A 25 2.32 13.16 -4.19
C GLY A 25 2.68 11.96 -5.07
N PHE A 26 2.16 10.77 -4.77
CA PHE A 26 2.32 9.57 -5.57
C PHE A 26 1.14 9.35 -6.50
N LYS A 27 1.41 8.69 -7.63
CA LYS A 27 0.38 8.23 -8.58
C LYS A 27 0.61 6.79 -8.95
N PHE A 28 -0.40 5.94 -8.82
CA PHE A 28 -0.31 4.54 -9.22
C PHE A 28 -1.70 3.97 -9.46
N TYR A 29 -1.83 3.01 -10.36
CA TYR A 29 -3.03 2.19 -10.47
C TYR A 29 -2.93 1.06 -9.46
N SER A 30 -4.02 0.76 -8.78
CA SER A 30 -4.07 -0.32 -7.80
C SER A 30 -5.37 -1.10 -7.92
N THR A 31 -5.29 -2.43 -7.83
CA THR A 31 -6.49 -3.24 -7.60
C THR A 31 -6.97 -3.06 -6.14
N PRO A 32 -8.23 -3.40 -5.85
CA PRO A 32 -8.83 -3.19 -4.52
C PRO A 32 -8.31 -4.16 -3.47
N PHE A 33 -8.32 -3.76 -2.20
CA PHE A 33 -7.92 -4.59 -1.06
C PHE A 33 -8.76 -5.88 -0.95
N GLU A 34 -10.09 -5.74 -0.90
CA GLU A 34 -11.06 -6.85 -0.89
C GLU A 34 -11.31 -7.48 -2.28
N GLY A 35 -10.47 -7.22 -3.28
CA GLY A 35 -10.63 -7.81 -4.62
C GLY A 35 -10.46 -9.33 -4.64
N ASN A 36 -9.85 -9.91 -3.60
CA ASN A 36 -9.70 -11.34 -3.42
C ASN A 36 -9.43 -11.70 -1.95
N LYS A 37 -9.79 -12.94 -1.55
CA LYS A 37 -9.63 -13.46 -0.18
C LYS A 37 -8.20 -13.55 0.37
N TRP A 38 -7.20 -13.23 -0.44
CA TRP A 38 -5.78 -13.27 -0.05
C TRP A 38 -5.17 -11.88 0.03
N HIS A 39 -5.95 -10.84 -0.23
CA HIS A 39 -5.52 -9.44 -0.27
C HIS A 39 -4.32 -9.25 -1.20
N ILE A 40 -4.37 -9.81 -2.40
CA ILE A 40 -3.36 -9.56 -3.43
C ILE A 40 -3.71 -8.27 -4.14
N GLN A 41 -2.77 -7.33 -4.20
CA GLN A 41 -2.90 -6.08 -4.94
C GLN A 41 -1.91 -6.04 -6.11
N TRP A 42 -2.41 -5.63 -7.28
CA TRP A 42 -1.58 -5.33 -8.44
C TRP A 42 -1.39 -3.83 -8.56
N HIS A 43 -0.15 -3.41 -8.81
CA HIS A 43 0.20 -2.00 -8.95
C HIS A 43 0.84 -1.70 -10.30
N ARG A 44 0.33 -0.70 -11.01
CA ARG A 44 0.92 -0.20 -12.26
C ARG A 44 1.25 1.28 -12.13
N PHE A 45 2.44 1.68 -12.56
CA PHE A 45 2.98 3.00 -12.29
C PHE A 45 2.97 3.87 -13.55
N PRO A 46 2.19 4.96 -13.61
CA PRO A 46 2.23 5.92 -14.73
C PRO A 46 3.51 6.77 -14.69
N GLU A 47 3.80 7.48 -15.77
CA GLU A 47 4.84 8.50 -15.79
C GLU A 47 4.62 9.54 -14.67
N GLY A 48 5.69 9.95 -14.00
CA GLY A 48 5.61 10.89 -12.89
C GLY A 48 4.98 10.32 -11.61
N HIS A 49 5.00 8.99 -11.42
CA HIS A 49 4.42 8.31 -10.25
C HIS A 49 5.01 8.72 -8.89
N GLY A 50 6.25 9.22 -8.83
CA GLY A 50 6.89 9.72 -7.61
C GLY A 50 7.39 8.68 -6.61
N LEU A 51 7.07 7.39 -6.80
CA LEU A 51 7.52 6.29 -5.93
C LEU A 51 8.99 5.87 -6.17
N PRO A 52 9.71 5.38 -5.13
CA PRO A 52 11.06 4.85 -5.29
C PRO A 52 11.14 3.64 -6.22
N GLU A 53 12.26 3.51 -6.95
CA GLU A 53 12.46 2.47 -7.96
C GLU A 53 12.23 1.05 -7.42
N LEU A 54 12.74 0.76 -6.22
CA LEU A 54 12.60 -0.55 -5.58
C LEU A 54 11.13 -0.99 -5.46
N VAL A 55 10.24 -0.06 -5.10
CA VAL A 55 8.80 -0.30 -4.90
C VAL A 55 8.11 -0.60 -6.23
N THR A 56 8.64 -0.07 -7.33
CA THR A 56 8.09 -0.30 -8.67
C THR A 56 8.61 -1.56 -9.37
N GLN A 57 9.62 -2.23 -8.79
CA GLN A 57 10.29 -3.37 -9.40
C GLN A 57 10.15 -4.67 -8.60
N VAL A 58 10.00 -4.56 -7.28
CA VAL A 58 10.00 -5.70 -6.37
C VAL A 58 8.64 -5.78 -5.65
N PRO A 59 7.99 -6.96 -5.60
CA PRO A 59 6.80 -7.14 -4.79
C PRO A 59 7.05 -6.88 -3.30
N HIS A 60 6.02 -6.39 -2.60
CA HIS A 60 6.08 -6.13 -1.17
C HIS A 60 5.05 -6.94 -0.41
N ILE A 61 5.39 -7.31 0.82
CA ILE A 61 4.41 -7.77 1.81
C ILE A 61 4.11 -6.60 2.73
N ALA A 62 2.83 -6.38 3.00
CA ALA A 62 2.36 -5.43 3.97
C ALA A 62 2.03 -6.12 5.29
N PHE A 63 2.42 -5.49 6.40
CA PHE A 63 2.06 -5.92 7.73
C PHE A 63 1.31 -4.83 8.48
N GLN A 64 0.20 -5.22 9.12
CA GLN A 64 -0.44 -4.38 10.13
C GLN A 64 0.36 -4.46 11.43
N VAL A 65 0.60 -3.30 12.04
CA VAL A 65 1.35 -3.12 13.28
C VAL A 65 0.59 -2.25 14.27
N ASP A 66 0.91 -2.40 15.55
CA ASP A 66 0.24 -1.69 16.65
C ASP A 66 0.78 -0.26 16.83
N ASP A 67 2.06 -0.04 16.52
CA ASP A 67 2.77 1.25 16.64
C ASP A 67 3.77 1.39 15.49
N LEU A 68 3.44 2.21 14.49
CA LEU A 68 4.23 2.44 13.29
C LEU A 68 5.56 3.13 13.63
N ASP A 69 5.54 4.08 14.55
CA ASP A 69 6.72 4.89 14.88
C ASP A 69 7.78 4.03 15.60
N ALA A 70 7.34 3.11 16.46
CA ALA A 70 8.21 2.12 17.07
C ALA A 70 8.80 1.14 16.06
N GLU A 71 7.99 0.68 15.09
CA GLU A 71 8.37 -0.35 14.12
C GLU A 71 9.36 0.15 13.06
N ILE A 72 9.26 1.42 12.64
CA ILE A 72 10.19 2.00 11.65
C ILE A 72 11.50 2.50 12.27
N LYS A 73 11.64 2.43 13.60
CA LYS A 73 12.81 2.99 14.29
C LYS A 73 14.09 2.26 13.92
N GLY A 74 15.01 2.97 13.26
CA GLY A 74 16.29 2.42 12.81
C GLY A 74 16.21 1.65 11.49
N CYS A 75 15.03 1.58 10.88
CA CYS A 75 14.85 1.00 9.54
C CYS A 75 15.35 1.95 8.45
N LYS A 76 15.66 1.39 7.29
CA LYS A 76 15.89 2.16 6.06
C LYS A 76 14.54 2.53 5.45
N ILE A 77 14.08 3.74 5.69
CA ILE A 77 12.77 4.23 5.19
C ILE A 77 12.90 4.56 3.69
N LEU A 78 11.99 4.01 2.88
CA LEU A 78 11.82 4.34 1.47
C LEU A 78 10.92 5.56 1.30
N PHE A 79 9.78 5.58 2.00
CA PHE A 79 8.89 6.75 2.11
C PHE A 79 7.97 6.64 3.33
N GLY A 80 7.32 7.75 3.66
CA GLY A 80 6.46 7.88 4.83
C GLY A 80 7.24 8.17 6.13
N PRO A 81 6.58 8.07 7.30
CA PRO A 81 5.16 7.74 7.46
C PRO A 81 4.23 8.83 6.90
N TYR A 82 3.08 8.44 6.34
CA TYR A 82 1.99 9.35 5.97
C TYR A 82 0.64 8.66 6.10
N SER A 83 -0.46 9.41 5.90
CA SER A 83 -1.82 8.87 6.00
C SER A 83 -2.56 9.01 4.67
N PRO A 84 -2.67 7.93 3.87
CA PRO A 84 -3.42 7.96 2.61
C PRO A 84 -4.93 8.05 2.84
N LEU A 85 -5.41 7.52 3.96
CA LEU A 85 -6.81 7.53 4.39
C LEU A 85 -6.88 7.93 5.86
N LYS A 86 -8.02 8.48 6.29
CA LYS A 86 -8.25 8.79 7.70
C LYS A 86 -8.24 7.50 8.52
N GLY A 87 -7.43 7.48 9.59
CA GLY A 87 -7.30 6.29 10.45
C GLY A 87 -6.35 5.22 9.92
N TYR A 88 -5.68 5.47 8.79
CA TYR A 88 -4.68 4.59 8.19
C TYR A 88 -3.35 5.33 8.09
N ARG A 89 -2.30 4.81 8.71
CA ARG A 89 -0.92 5.32 8.59
C ARG A 89 -0.06 4.26 7.93
N VAL A 90 0.83 4.71 7.06
CA VAL A 90 1.70 3.81 6.30
C VAL A 90 3.11 4.36 6.19
N ALA A 91 4.08 3.47 6.29
CA ALA A 91 5.45 3.71 5.87
C ALA A 91 5.95 2.49 5.11
N MET A 92 6.87 2.72 4.17
CA MET A 92 7.55 1.63 3.49
C MET A 92 9.03 1.67 3.83
N ILE A 93 9.57 0.51 4.20
CA ILE A 93 10.97 0.32 4.54
C ILE A 93 11.62 -0.64 3.54
N GLU A 94 12.93 -0.58 3.45
CA GLU A 94 13.73 -1.61 2.79
C GLU A 94 14.35 -2.54 3.83
N GLU A 95 14.14 -3.84 3.64
CA GLU A 95 14.78 -4.90 4.42
C GLU A 95 15.37 -5.92 3.45
N GLN A 96 16.70 -6.11 3.50
CA GLN A 96 17.43 -7.03 2.62
C GLN A 96 17.14 -6.85 1.11
N GLY A 97 16.95 -5.61 0.67
CA GLY A 97 16.63 -5.30 -0.74
C GLY A 97 15.18 -5.62 -1.13
N VAL A 98 14.28 -5.82 -0.16
CA VAL A 98 12.86 -6.04 -0.37
C VAL A 98 12.08 -4.89 0.28
N PRO A 99 11.10 -4.30 -0.42
CA PRO A 99 10.18 -3.34 0.18
C PRO A 99 9.22 -4.06 1.13
N ILE A 100 9.10 -3.56 2.36
CA ILE A 100 8.11 -4.01 3.34
C ILE A 100 7.23 -2.81 3.68
N GLU A 101 5.92 -2.99 3.54
CA GLU A 101 4.96 -1.98 3.96
C GLU A 101 4.53 -2.23 5.41
N LEU A 102 4.51 -1.19 6.21
CA LEU A 102 4.03 -1.22 7.58
C LEU A 102 2.83 -0.29 7.70
N VAL A 103 1.74 -0.85 8.20
CA VAL A 103 0.42 -0.22 8.28
C VAL A 103 -0.02 -0.16 9.73
N GLU A 104 -0.29 1.03 10.25
CA GLU A 104 -0.99 1.20 11.52
C GLU A 104 -2.41 1.67 11.22
N THR A 105 -3.39 0.84 11.57
CA THR A 105 -4.81 1.12 11.36
C THR A 105 -5.65 0.40 12.39
N SER A 106 -6.79 1.00 12.73
CA SER A 106 -7.87 0.39 13.53
C SER A 106 -9.11 0.06 12.72
N LEU A 107 -9.08 0.36 11.41
CA LEU A 107 -10.18 0.09 10.49
C LEU A 107 -10.35 -1.42 10.30
N THR A 108 -11.59 -1.89 10.17
CA THR A 108 -11.87 -3.23 9.65
C THR A 108 -11.63 -3.29 8.15
N ASP A 109 -11.55 -4.51 7.61
CA ASP A 109 -11.43 -4.73 6.16
C ASP A 109 -12.63 -4.11 5.41
N GLU A 110 -13.84 -4.19 5.96
CA GLU A 110 -15.03 -3.56 5.36
C GLU A 110 -14.98 -2.03 5.40
N GLU A 111 -14.51 -1.44 6.51
CA GLU A 111 -14.34 0.01 6.65
C GLU A 111 -13.27 0.53 5.69
N LEU A 112 -12.16 -0.20 5.55
CA LEU A 112 -11.09 0.14 4.60
C LEU A 112 -11.61 0.06 3.16
N ALA A 113 -12.36 -0.98 2.81
CA ALA A 113 -12.92 -1.13 1.47
C ALA A 113 -13.88 0.02 1.11
N LEU A 114 -14.74 0.41 2.06
CA LEU A 114 -15.63 1.56 1.88
C LEU A 114 -14.85 2.85 1.64
N LEU A 115 -13.80 3.12 2.43
CA LEU A 115 -12.97 4.32 2.28
C LEU A 115 -12.18 4.32 0.97
N GLU A 116 -11.64 3.17 0.53
CA GLU A 116 -10.99 3.05 -0.76
C GLU A 116 -11.98 3.36 -1.91
N GLN A 117 -13.25 2.96 -1.79
CA GLN A 117 -14.28 3.29 -2.77
C GLN A 117 -14.63 4.78 -2.76
N GLU A 118 -14.86 5.35 -1.57
CA GLU A 118 -15.34 6.73 -1.40
C GLU A 118 -14.26 7.78 -1.68
N GLU A 119 -13.03 7.54 -1.21
CA GLU A 119 -11.95 8.54 -1.26
C GLU A 119 -10.92 8.27 -2.36
N LEU A 120 -10.71 7.00 -2.75
CA LEU A 120 -9.75 6.62 -3.80
C LEU A 120 -10.43 6.15 -5.09
N GLY A 121 -11.76 6.11 -5.13
CA GLY A 121 -12.54 5.73 -6.31
C GLY A 121 -12.35 4.28 -6.74
N LYS A 122 -11.93 3.39 -5.83
CA LYS A 122 -11.70 1.98 -6.18
C LYS A 122 -13.02 1.26 -6.50
N SER A 123 -13.03 0.52 -7.61
CA SER A 123 -14.14 -0.34 -8.00
C SER A 123 -13.94 -1.77 -7.50
N TYR A 124 -14.91 -2.31 -6.76
CA TYR A 124 -14.95 -3.71 -6.31
C TYR A 124 -15.88 -4.55 -7.19
#